data_AF-A0A4Y8I0A8-F1
#
_entry.id   AF-A0A4Y8I0A8-F1
#
_cell.length_a   1.000
_cell.length_b   1.000
_cell.length_c   1.000
_cell.angle_alpha   90.00
_cell.angle_beta   90.00
_cell.angle_gamma   90.00
#
_symmetry.space_group_name_H-M   'P 1'
#
loop_
_entity.id
_entity.type
_entity.pdbx_description
1 polymer ?
#
loop_
_entity_poly.entity_id
_entity_poly.type
_entity_poly.pdbx_seq_one_letter_code
_entity_poly.pdbx_strand_id
1 'polypeptide(L)'
;MLHPTDSVISTLIFALILFVTFSAFTIFMIRRFQVLRAAVPIDRFSNVKERLSGLLRFFIGQGRILNPKYIGAGIMHAVIFWGFLAVTINSIHFIGRGFVENWSLPLFGPGKFLDSVYLPFVDLFEVGVLLMVIWAGIRRAIIKPKRVTNSWDAALILGLIGSLMFTDILIPGAEAT
;
A
#
# COMPACT_ATOMS: atom_id res chain seq x y z
N MET A 1 0.50 -16.10 -20.87
CA MET A 1 0.33 -14.69 -20.49
C MET A 1 -1.16 -14.47 -20.33
N LEU A 2 -1.69 -14.43 -19.10
CA LEU A 2 -3.08 -14.02 -18.89
C LEU A 2 -3.06 -12.51 -18.84
N HIS A 3 -3.16 -11.87 -20.01
CA HIS A 3 -3.28 -10.42 -20.02
C HIS A 3 -4.69 -10.11 -19.49
N PRO A 4 -4.84 -9.23 -18.49
CA PRO A 4 -6.16 -8.86 -17.97
C PRO A 4 -7.11 -8.34 -19.06
N THR A 5 -6.55 -8.01 -20.22
CA THR A 5 -7.21 -7.43 -21.39
C THR A 5 -6.95 -8.22 -22.68
N ASP A 6 -6.81 -9.55 -22.57
CA ASP A 6 -6.72 -10.48 -23.72
C ASP A 6 -7.93 -10.37 -24.67
N SER A 7 -9.07 -9.90 -24.16
CA SER A 7 -10.28 -9.62 -24.95
C SER A 7 -10.75 -8.19 -24.77
N VAL A 8 -11.50 -7.68 -25.76
CA VAL A 8 -12.17 -6.37 -25.67
C VAL A 8 -13.08 -6.31 -24.45
N ILE A 9 -13.80 -7.41 -24.15
CA ILE A 9 -14.69 -7.50 -22.99
C ILE A 9 -13.89 -7.34 -21.69
N SER A 10 -12.78 -8.06 -21.54
CA SER A 10 -11.93 -7.99 -20.35
C SER A 10 -11.32 -6.59 -20.18
N THR A 11 -10.92 -5.95 -21.29
CA THR A 11 -10.49 -4.53 -21.31
C THR A 11 -11.54 -3.59 -20.78
N LEU A 12 -12.78 -3.72 -21.26
CA LEU A 12 -13.87 -2.87 -20.83
C LEU A 12 -14.21 -3.08 -19.35
N ILE A 13 -14.19 -4.33 -18.87
CA ILE A 13 -14.41 -4.65 -17.46
C ILE A 13 -13.29 -4.04 -16.59
N PHE A 14 -12.03 -4.22 -16.98
CA PHE A 14 -10.88 -3.67 -16.27
C PHE A 14 -10.94 -2.14 -16.19
N ALA A 15 -11.18 -1.47 -17.32
CA ALA A 15 -11.33 -0.02 -17.37
C ALA A 15 -12.51 0.49 -16.54
N LEU A 16 -13.65 -0.22 -16.57
CA LEU A 16 -14.84 0.13 -15.79
C LEU A 16 -14.57 0.02 -14.29
N ILE A 17 -13.92 -1.06 -13.83
CA ILE A 17 -13.56 -1.25 -12.41
C ILE A 17 -12.64 -0.12 -11.94
N LEU A 18 -11.61 0.21 -12.73
CA LEU A 18 -10.70 1.31 -12.40
C LEU A 18 -11.44 2.65 -12.35
N PHE A 19 -12.30 2.93 -13.33
CA PHE A 19 -13.07 4.17 -13.37
C PHE A 19 -13.98 4.32 -12.14
N VAL A 20 -14.72 3.27 -11.78
CA VAL A 20 -15.59 3.28 -10.60
C VAL A 20 -14.77 3.46 -9.32
N THR A 21 -13.66 2.73 -9.18
CA THR A 21 -12.80 2.78 -8.00
C THR A 21 -12.17 4.17 -7.81
N PHE A 22 -11.58 4.74 -8.86
CA PHE A 22 -10.98 6.08 -8.79
C PHE A 22 -12.02 7.18 -8.59
N SER A 23 -13.21 7.05 -9.20
CA SER A 23 -14.30 8.00 -8.98
C SER A 23 -14.76 7.99 -7.53
N ALA A 24 -15.01 6.82 -6.95
CA ALA A 24 -15.39 6.67 -5.56
C ALA A 24 -14.30 7.23 -4.62
N PHE A 25 -13.03 6.85 -4.84
CA PHE A 25 -11.90 7.36 -4.07
C PHE A 25 -11.82 8.89 -4.13
N THR A 26 -11.95 9.48 -5.32
CA THR A 26 -11.90 10.93 -5.53
C THR A 26 -13.02 11.64 -4.76
N ILE A 27 -14.25 11.14 -4.83
CA ILE A 27 -15.39 11.70 -4.09
C ILE A 27 -15.12 11.66 -2.57
N PHE A 28 -14.63 10.54 -2.04
CA PHE A 28 -14.30 10.41 -0.62
C PHE A 28 -13.16 11.35 -0.20
N MET A 29 -12.13 11.50 -1.02
CA MET A 29 -11.02 12.41 -0.75
C MET A 29 -11.43 13.88 -0.79
N ILE A 30 -12.26 14.29 -1.76
CA ILE A 30 -12.76 15.67 -1.84
C ILE A 30 -13.51 16.04 -0.56
N ARG A 31 -14.41 15.18 -0.07
CA ARG A 31 -15.15 15.44 1.17
C ARG A 31 -14.22 15.61 2.37
N ARG A 32 -13.20 14.76 2.51
CA ARG A 32 -12.20 14.88 3.59
C ARG A 32 -11.35 16.13 3.43
N PHE A 33 -10.96 16.46 2.21
CA PHE A 33 -10.19 17.66 1.91
C PHE A 33 -10.98 18.94 2.22
N GLN A 34 -12.29 18.96 1.95
CA GLN A 34 -13.16 20.09 2.32
C GLN A 34 -13.19 20.32 3.83
N VAL A 35 -13.27 19.25 4.63
CA VAL A 35 -13.17 19.34 6.11
C VAL A 35 -11.82 19.91 6.53
N LEU A 36 -10.72 19.47 5.92
CA LEU A 36 -9.39 20.00 6.21
C LEU A 36 -9.21 21.46 5.79
N ARG A 37 -9.88 21.92 4.72
CA ARG A 37 -9.85 23.33 4.29
C ARG A 37 -10.63 24.24 5.25
N ALA A 38 -11.59 23.72 6.00
CA ALA A 38 -12.28 24.48 7.04
C ALA A 38 -11.43 24.69 8.30
N ALA A 39 -10.29 24.00 8.43
CA ALA A 39 -9.35 24.23 9.52
C ALA A 39 -8.58 25.55 9.35
N VAL A 40 -8.02 26.04 10.46
CA VAL A 40 -7.22 27.28 10.50
C VAL A 40 -6.08 27.20 9.48
N PRO A 41 -5.89 28.23 8.62
CA PRO A 41 -4.80 28.24 7.66
C PRO A 41 -3.46 28.27 8.38
N ILE A 42 -2.59 27.32 8.03
CA ILE A 42 -1.23 27.23 8.56
C ILE A 42 -0.28 27.64 7.43
N ASP A 43 0.69 28.50 7.73
CA ASP A 43 1.77 28.78 6.79
C ASP A 43 2.55 27.48 6.51
N ARG A 44 2.50 27.04 5.25
CA ARG A 44 3.10 25.77 4.83
C ARG A 44 4.60 25.87 4.59
N PHE A 45 5.09 27.09 4.34
CA PHE A 45 6.47 27.35 3.92
C PHE A 45 7.33 27.94 5.04
N SER A 46 6.76 28.23 6.22
CA SER A 46 7.57 28.47 7.41
C SER A 46 8.29 27.19 7.86
N ASN A 47 9.56 27.33 8.29
CA ASN A 47 10.35 26.28 8.92
C ASN A 47 10.50 25.00 8.07
N VAL A 48 10.76 25.16 6.76
CA VAL A 48 10.90 24.05 5.80
C VAL A 48 11.91 23.01 6.27
N LYS A 49 13.04 23.46 6.83
CA LYS A 49 14.12 22.58 7.31
C LYS A 49 13.66 21.71 8.47
N GLU A 50 13.00 22.31 9.47
CA GLU A 50 12.46 21.59 10.63
C GLU A 50 11.38 20.59 10.19
N ARG A 51 10.54 20.96 9.23
CA ARG A 51 9.49 20.09 8.69
C ARG A 51 10.05 18.93 7.88
N LEU A 52 11.06 19.17 7.06
CA LEU A 52 11.72 18.12 6.29
C LEU A 52 12.43 17.13 7.23
N SER A 53 13.12 17.63 8.26
CA SER A 53 13.69 16.79 9.31
C SER A 53 12.61 15.99 10.04
N GLY A 54 11.47 16.62 10.35
CA GLY A 54 10.30 15.94 10.91
C GLY A 54 9.74 14.85 10.01
N LEU A 55 9.66 15.08 8.70
CA LEU A 55 9.23 14.10 7.71
C LEU A 55 10.18 12.89 7.71
N LEU A 56 11.48 13.11 7.60
CA LEU A 56 12.46 12.03 7.61
C LEU A 56 12.43 11.24 8.93
N ARG A 57 12.29 11.92 10.07
CA ARG A 57 12.28 11.25 11.37
C ARG A 57 10.99 10.48 11.65
N PHE A 58 9.84 11.05 11.30
CA PHE A 58 8.54 10.53 11.73
C PHE A 58 7.78 9.77 10.65
N PHE A 59 7.89 10.16 9.38
CA PHE A 59 7.23 9.48 8.27
C PHE A 59 8.11 8.34 7.74
N ILE A 60 9.36 8.65 7.38
CA ILE A 60 10.32 7.64 6.92
C ILE A 60 10.79 6.80 8.12
N GLY A 61 11.38 7.43 9.13
CA GLY A 61 11.93 6.73 10.29
C GLY A 61 10.90 6.13 11.25
N GLN A 62 9.59 6.36 11.04
CA GLN A 62 8.51 5.85 11.90
C GLN A 62 8.72 6.11 13.41
N GLY A 63 9.47 7.17 13.75
CA GLY A 63 10.02 7.34 15.10
C GLY A 63 8.99 7.50 16.22
N ARG A 64 7.74 7.85 15.90
CA ARG A 64 6.64 7.86 16.89
C ARG A 64 6.13 6.47 17.24
N ILE A 65 6.16 5.56 16.27
CA ILE A 65 5.55 4.24 16.34
C ILE A 65 6.57 3.21 16.84
N LEU A 66 7.85 3.38 16.50
CA LEU A 66 8.99 2.61 17.03
C LEU A 66 9.39 3.04 18.45
N ASN A 67 8.39 3.20 19.32
CA ASN A 67 8.61 3.50 20.73
C ASN A 67 9.05 2.22 21.49
N PRO A 68 10.13 2.24 22.29
CA PRO A 68 10.60 1.08 23.05
C PRO A 68 9.53 0.40 23.89
N LYS A 69 8.59 1.18 24.45
CA LYS A 69 7.48 0.67 25.28
C LYS A 69 6.56 -0.30 24.50
N TYR A 70 6.53 -0.19 23.17
CA TYR A 70 5.57 -0.87 22.31
C TYR A 70 6.19 -1.39 21.00
N ILE A 71 7.48 -1.68 21.04
CA ILE A 71 8.29 -1.93 19.85
C ILE A 71 7.71 -3.03 18.94
N GLY A 72 7.14 -4.10 19.49
CA GLY A 72 6.54 -5.18 18.69
C GLY A 72 5.32 -4.73 17.87
N ALA A 73 4.48 -3.83 18.38
CA ALA A 73 3.38 -3.26 17.59
C ALA A 73 3.92 -2.23 16.58
N GLY A 74 5.02 -1.56 16.92
CA GLY A 74 5.62 -0.56 16.07
C GLY A 74 6.32 -1.16 14.85
N ILE A 75 7.10 -2.22 15.04
CA ILE A 75 7.75 -2.97 13.96
C ILE A 75 6.69 -3.52 13.00
N MET A 76 5.62 -4.13 13.54
CA MET A 76 4.51 -4.63 12.74
C MET A 76 3.91 -3.54 11.83
N HIS A 77 3.64 -2.34 12.35
CA HIS A 77 3.13 -1.23 11.53
C HIS A 77 4.17 -0.72 10.54
N ALA A 78 5.44 -0.64 10.93
CA ALA A 78 6.51 -0.17 10.06
C ALA A 78 6.72 -1.11 8.85
N VAL A 79 6.70 -2.43 9.07
CA VAL A 79 6.79 -3.42 7.99
C VAL A 79 5.58 -3.31 7.06
N ILE A 80 4.37 -3.21 7.60
CA ILE A 80 3.16 -3.02 6.79
C ILE A 80 3.29 -1.74 5.95
N PHE A 81 3.65 -0.62 6.56
CA PHE A 81 3.80 0.67 5.87
C PHE A 81 4.84 0.63 4.74
N TRP A 82 6.05 0.14 5.03
CA TRP A 82 7.13 0.08 4.05
C TRP A 82 6.88 -0.92 2.94
N GLY A 83 6.30 -2.07 3.28
CA GLY A 83 5.91 -3.05 2.27
C GLY A 83 4.81 -2.51 1.35
N PHE A 84 3.82 -1.78 1.87
CA PHE A 84 2.83 -1.12 1.03
C PHE A 84 3.43 -0.07 0.09
N LEU A 85 4.43 0.70 0.54
CA LEU A 85 5.13 1.65 -0.33
C LEU A 85 5.88 0.95 -1.46
N ALA A 86 6.51 -0.19 -1.17
CA ALA A 86 7.13 -1.02 -2.20
C ALA A 86 6.06 -1.55 -3.16
N VAL A 87 5.13 -2.37 -2.69
CA VAL A 87 4.10 -3.03 -3.53
C VAL A 87 3.31 -2.04 -4.40
N THR A 88 3.05 -0.82 -3.94
CA THR A 88 2.34 0.22 -4.73
C THR A 88 2.99 0.47 -6.09
N ILE A 89 4.32 0.45 -6.19
CA ILE A 89 5.02 0.64 -7.48
C ILE A 89 4.72 -0.55 -8.41
N ASN A 90 4.66 -1.78 -7.87
CA ASN A 90 4.28 -2.97 -8.63
C ASN A 90 2.79 -2.92 -9.06
N SER A 91 1.90 -2.42 -8.20
CA SER A 91 0.49 -2.20 -8.56
C SER A 91 0.34 -1.20 -9.70
N ILE A 92 1.14 -0.13 -9.72
CA ILE A 92 1.15 0.84 -10.83
C ILE A 92 1.60 0.15 -12.13
N HIS A 93 2.65 -0.67 -12.06
CA HIS A 93 3.10 -1.52 -13.18
C HIS A 93 2.01 -2.44 -13.70
N PHE A 94 1.32 -3.14 -12.81
CA PHE A 94 0.23 -4.02 -13.17
C PHE A 94 -0.90 -3.27 -13.89
N ILE A 95 -1.31 -2.11 -13.36
CA ILE A 95 -2.35 -1.28 -13.98
C ILE A 95 -1.94 -0.83 -15.39
N GLY A 96 -0.72 -0.34 -15.55
CA GLY A 96 -0.22 0.13 -16.85
C GLY A 96 -0.10 -1.00 -17.88
N ARG A 97 0.42 -2.16 -17.47
CA ARG A 97 0.48 -3.36 -18.33
C ARG A 97 -0.90 -3.82 -18.77
N GLY A 98 -1.92 -3.66 -17.92
CA GLY A 98 -3.31 -3.93 -18.29
C GLY A 98 -3.82 -3.14 -19.50
N PHE A 99 -3.21 -2.02 -19.87
CA PHE A 99 -3.58 -1.25 -21.08
C PHE A 99 -2.57 -1.40 -22.22
N VAL A 100 -1.28 -1.49 -21.90
CA VAL A 100 -0.19 -1.58 -22.87
C VAL A 100 0.78 -2.66 -22.41
N GLU A 101 0.87 -3.75 -23.16
CA GLU A 101 1.61 -4.97 -22.78
C GLU A 101 3.06 -4.70 -22.33
N ASN A 102 3.76 -3.80 -23.02
CA ASN A 102 5.16 -3.43 -22.73
C ASN A 102 5.30 -2.17 -21.86
N TRP A 103 4.26 -1.81 -21.10
CA TRP A 103 4.32 -0.65 -20.24
C TRP A 103 5.22 -0.88 -19.03
N SER A 104 6.09 0.09 -18.76
CA SER A 104 6.88 0.13 -17.53
C SER A 104 7.11 1.57 -17.10
N LEU A 105 7.33 1.78 -15.80
CA LEU A 105 7.74 3.08 -15.28
C LEU A 105 9.15 3.42 -15.79
N PRO A 106 9.47 4.72 -15.92
CA PRO A 106 10.86 5.16 -16.09
C PRO A 106 11.73 4.51 -15.01
N LEU A 107 12.89 3.97 -15.38
CA LEU A 107 13.82 3.20 -14.53
C LEU A 107 13.44 1.75 -14.18
N PHE A 108 12.20 1.32 -14.36
CA PHE A 108 11.78 -0.08 -14.16
C PHE A 108 11.45 -0.76 -15.51
N GLY A 109 11.56 -2.08 -15.60
CA GLY A 109 11.29 -2.87 -16.81
C GLY A 109 12.40 -3.84 -17.24
N PRO A 110 12.14 -4.68 -18.25
CA PRO A 110 13.00 -5.81 -18.62
C PRO A 110 14.43 -5.38 -18.94
N GLY A 111 15.40 -5.96 -18.24
CA GLY A 111 16.83 -5.68 -18.45
C GLY A 111 17.38 -4.45 -17.70
N LYS A 112 16.59 -3.76 -16.87
CA LYS A 112 17.08 -2.65 -16.05
C LYS A 112 17.53 -3.14 -14.66
N PHE A 113 18.68 -2.65 -14.20
CA PHE A 113 19.26 -3.01 -12.90
C PHE A 113 18.32 -2.76 -11.71
N LEU A 114 17.58 -1.65 -11.74
CA LEU A 114 16.61 -1.34 -10.68
C LEU A 114 15.52 -2.40 -10.58
N ASP A 115 15.06 -2.97 -11.69
CA ASP A 115 14.01 -4.01 -11.70
C ASP A 115 14.52 -5.32 -11.07
N SER A 116 15.72 -5.76 -11.46
CA SER A 116 16.34 -6.98 -10.94
C SER A 116 16.63 -6.94 -9.45
N VAL A 117 16.96 -5.77 -8.91
CA VAL A 117 17.17 -5.59 -7.47
C VAL A 117 15.84 -5.37 -6.76
N TYR A 118 14.90 -4.65 -7.36
CA TYR A 118 13.66 -4.26 -6.72
C TYR A 118 12.68 -5.43 -6.54
N LEU A 119 12.48 -6.28 -7.55
CA LEU A 119 11.48 -7.35 -7.51
C LEU A 119 11.68 -8.34 -6.33
N PRO A 120 12.89 -8.85 -6.05
CA PRO A 120 13.09 -9.73 -4.88
C PRO A 120 12.80 -9.05 -3.54
N PHE A 121 13.00 -7.72 -3.44
CA PHE A 121 12.65 -6.98 -2.24
C PHE A 121 11.14 -6.83 -2.09
N VAL A 122 10.42 -6.63 -3.20
CA VAL A 122 8.95 -6.61 -3.20
C VAL A 122 8.42 -7.95 -2.71
N ASP A 123 8.89 -9.07 -3.24
CA ASP A 123 8.46 -10.40 -2.83
C ASP A 123 8.67 -10.62 -1.32
N LEU A 124 9.84 -10.20 -0.80
CA LEU A 124 10.13 -10.24 0.63
C LEU A 124 9.17 -9.36 1.44
N PHE A 125 8.86 -8.16 0.94
CA PHE A 125 7.90 -7.27 1.57
C PHE A 125 6.48 -7.81 1.52
N GLU A 126 6.02 -8.42 0.43
CA GLU A 126 4.70 -9.02 0.32
C GLU A 126 4.49 -10.12 1.37
N VAL A 127 5.45 -11.04 1.48
CA VAL A 127 5.43 -12.09 2.51
C VAL A 127 5.49 -11.46 3.90
N GLY A 128 6.38 -10.48 4.12
CA GLY A 128 6.51 -9.78 5.39
C GLY A 128 5.22 -9.05 5.82
N VAL A 129 4.56 -8.36 4.90
CA VAL A 129 3.29 -7.66 5.13
C VAL A 129 2.21 -8.67 5.46
N LEU A 130 2.08 -9.76 4.69
CA LEU A 130 1.08 -10.80 4.95
C LEU A 130 1.23 -11.38 6.35
N LEU A 131 2.46 -11.72 6.77
CA LEU A 131 2.74 -12.20 8.13
C LEU A 131 2.37 -11.16 9.20
N MET A 132 2.70 -9.89 8.98
CA MET A 132 2.38 -8.81 9.93
C MET A 132 0.89 -8.50 9.99
N VAL A 133 0.15 -8.70 8.90
CA VAL A 133 -1.30 -8.54 8.83
C VAL A 133 -2.00 -9.67 9.59
N ILE A 134 -1.54 -10.92 9.43
CA ILE A 134 -1.99 -12.05 10.24
C ILE A 134 -1.72 -11.77 11.73
N TRP A 135 -0.52 -11.31 12.07
CA TRP A 135 -0.16 -10.95 13.44
C TRP A 135 -1.01 -9.80 14.00
N ALA A 136 -1.29 -8.78 13.20
CA ALA A 136 -2.20 -7.69 13.56
C ALA A 136 -3.62 -8.22 13.83
N GLY A 137 -4.07 -9.19 13.03
CA GLY A 137 -5.35 -9.88 13.20
C GLY A 137 -5.40 -10.65 14.51
N ILE A 138 -4.39 -11.46 14.80
CA ILE A 138 -4.23 -12.20 16.07
C ILE A 138 -4.24 -11.23 17.25
N ARG A 139 -3.49 -10.12 17.16
CA ARG A 139 -3.45 -9.10 18.21
C ARG A 139 -4.82 -8.48 18.47
N ARG A 140 -5.62 -8.24 17.44
CA ARG A 140 -6.95 -7.65 17.57
C ARG A 140 -8.01 -8.66 18.02
N ALA A 141 -7.97 -9.88 17.51
CA ALA A 141 -8.99 -10.90 17.77
C ALA A 141 -8.77 -11.64 19.10
N ILE A 142 -7.51 -11.93 19.46
CA ILE A 142 -7.16 -12.79 20.59
C ILE A 142 -6.56 -11.98 21.74
N ILE A 143 -5.44 -11.28 21.50
CA ILE A 143 -4.69 -10.60 22.57
C ILE A 143 -5.44 -9.39 23.14
N LYS A 144 -6.21 -8.69 22.30
CA LYS A 144 -7.06 -7.54 22.65
C LYS A 144 -6.39 -6.53 23.60
N PRO A 145 -5.29 -5.86 23.19
CA PRO A 145 -4.61 -4.88 24.04
C PRO A 145 -5.57 -3.74 24.45
N LYS A 146 -5.55 -3.35 25.74
CA LYS A 146 -6.44 -2.32 26.36
C LYS A 146 -6.52 -0.96 25.64
N ARG A 147 -5.57 -0.67 24.75
CA ARG A 147 -5.42 0.61 24.03
C ARG A 147 -5.89 0.57 22.57
N VAL A 148 -6.30 -0.59 22.08
CA VAL A 148 -6.75 -0.77 20.68
C VAL A 148 -8.27 -0.79 20.68
N THR A 149 -8.88 0.20 20.04
CA THR A 149 -10.30 0.15 19.72
C THR A 149 -10.49 -0.86 18.59
N ASN A 150 -11.31 -1.87 18.84
CA ASN A 150 -11.62 -2.89 17.84
C ASN A 150 -12.90 -2.48 17.11
N SER A 151 -12.75 -1.68 16.05
CA SER A 151 -13.85 -1.30 15.17
C SER A 151 -13.99 -2.30 14.03
N TRP A 152 -15.21 -2.44 13.54
CA TRP A 152 -15.50 -3.27 12.36
C TRP A 152 -14.73 -2.76 11.12
N ASP A 153 -14.64 -1.44 10.96
CA ASP A 153 -13.83 -0.80 9.90
C ASP A 153 -12.38 -1.25 9.92
N ALA A 154 -11.77 -1.39 11.10
CA ALA A 154 -10.38 -1.83 11.22
C ALA A 154 -10.21 -3.31 10.83
N ALA A 155 -11.19 -4.16 11.14
CA ALA A 155 -11.20 -5.55 10.71
C ALA A 155 -11.38 -5.67 9.19
N LEU A 156 -12.27 -4.87 8.60
CA LEU A 156 -12.49 -4.83 7.16
C LEU A 156 -11.22 -4.40 6.42
N ILE A 157 -10.59 -3.29 6.84
CA ILE A 157 -9.35 -2.80 6.20
C ILE A 157 -8.25 -3.86 6.30
N LEU A 158 -8.11 -4.52 7.45
CA LEU A 158 -7.11 -5.55 7.63
C LEU A 158 -7.37 -6.77 6.72
N GLY A 159 -8.63 -7.14 6.55
CA GLY A 159 -9.06 -8.18 5.62
C GLY A 159 -8.73 -7.81 4.17
N LEU A 160 -9.06 -6.59 3.73
CA LEU A 160 -8.77 -6.10 2.38
C LEU A 160 -7.26 -6.10 2.09
N ILE A 161 -6.46 -5.64 3.05
CA ILE A 161 -4.99 -5.69 2.96
C ILE A 161 -4.50 -7.14 2.83
N GLY A 162 -5.00 -8.05 3.67
CA GLY A 162 -4.61 -9.46 3.62
C GLY A 162 -4.99 -10.12 2.30
N SER A 163 -6.20 -9.85 1.78
CA SER A 163 -6.66 -10.33 0.48
C SER A 163 -5.79 -9.82 -0.66
N LEU A 164 -5.45 -8.52 -0.66
CA LEU A 164 -4.56 -7.94 -1.67
C LEU A 164 -3.18 -8.63 -1.69
N MET A 165 -2.54 -8.79 -0.53
CA MET A 165 -1.22 -9.45 -0.45
C MET A 165 -1.30 -10.92 -0.86
N PHE A 166 -2.37 -11.60 -0.49
CA PHE A 166 -2.57 -13.00 -0.87
C PHE A 166 -2.74 -13.15 -2.39
N THR A 167 -3.52 -12.27 -3.03
CA THR A 167 -3.66 -12.29 -4.49
C THR A 167 -2.37 -11.91 -5.21
N ASP A 168 -1.63 -10.92 -4.69
CA ASP A 168 -0.37 -10.48 -5.30
C ASP A 168 0.68 -11.60 -5.31
N ILE A 169 0.78 -12.40 -4.23
CA ILE A 169 1.69 -13.56 -4.17
C ILE A 169 1.24 -14.70 -5.09
N LEU A 170 -0.08 -14.90 -5.23
CA LEU A 170 -0.61 -16.01 -6.03
C LEU A 170 -0.42 -15.82 -7.53
N ILE A 171 -0.51 -14.60 -8.04
CA ILE A 171 -0.44 -14.33 -9.49
C ILE A 171 0.91 -14.81 -10.07
N PRO A 172 2.09 -14.39 -9.56
CA PRO A 172 3.37 -14.89 -10.04
C PRO A 172 3.56 -16.39 -9.79
N GLY A 173 3.06 -16.91 -8.67
CA GLY A 173 3.16 -18.33 -8.33
C GLY A 173 2.41 -19.24 -9.32
N ALA A 174 1.28 -18.78 -9.85
CA ALA A 174 0.51 -19.46 -10.89
C ALA A 174 1.15 -19.34 -12.29
N GLU A 175 2.02 -18.35 -12.51
CA GLU A 175 2.74 -18.16 -13.77
C GLU A 175 4.04 -18.98 -13.85
N ALA A 176 4.58 -19.41 -12.71
CA ALA A 176 5.82 -20.18 -12.61
C ALA A 176 5.64 -21.71 -12.77
N THR A 177 4.40 -22.19 -12.86
CA THR A 177 4.02 -23.61 -13.08
C THR A 177 3.44 -23.82 -14.46
#